data_AF-A0A1Q5AS15-F1
#
_entry.id   AF-A0A1Q5AS15-F1
#
_cell.length_a   1.000
_cell.length_b   1.000
_cell.length_c   1.000
_cell.angle_alpha   90.00
_cell.angle_beta   90.00
_cell.angle_gamma   90.00
#
_symmetry.space_group_name_H-M   'P 1'
#
loop_
_entity.id
_entity.type
_entity.pdbx_description
1 polymer ?
#
loop_
_entity_poly.entity_id
_entity_poly.type
_entity_poly.pdbx_seq_one_letter_code
_entity_poly.pdbx_strand_id
1 'polypeptide(L)'
;MWIAAVPPAGPDELNIVLGLDTRGGPDERVACDLFGYGHEGEEGVFYLLPDDLRATVELTGSRLGVRLVTRPQRMAENLAEHGVEFQRSAANVANETIDGGQVTVLYREIDIDVDALAAYPGLLPGPDHRPAMTEDGEVAGGGLRPVLCLDHAGPATLPELLDSYRAGEGSVIVLGAD
;
A
#
# COMPACT_ATOMS: atom_id res chain seq x y z
N MET A 1 -2.61 7.06 -10.51
CA MET A 1 -2.12 7.08 -9.12
C MET A 1 -2.09 8.52 -8.65
N TRP A 2 -2.53 8.77 -7.42
CA TRP A 2 -2.56 10.08 -6.79
C TRP A 2 -1.89 9.96 -5.43
N ILE A 3 -1.02 10.90 -5.07
CA ILE A 3 -0.51 11.05 -3.70
C ILE A 3 -1.28 12.17 -3.05
N ALA A 4 -1.91 11.93 -1.90
CA ALA A 4 -2.60 12.98 -1.16
C ALA A 4 -2.90 12.64 0.30
N ALA A 5 -3.19 13.70 1.06
CA ALA A 5 -3.64 13.66 2.43
C ALA A 5 -4.99 12.94 2.54
N VAL A 6 -4.98 11.76 3.17
CA VAL A 6 -6.17 10.96 3.51
C VAL A 6 -5.92 10.38 4.91
N PRO A 7 -6.87 10.41 5.86
CA PRO A 7 -6.59 10.10 7.26
C PRO A 7 -6.44 8.58 7.52
N PRO A 8 -5.75 8.21 8.63
CA PRO A 8 -6.44 8.05 9.93
C PRO A 8 -6.02 9.07 11.00
N ALA A 9 -5.07 9.96 10.74
CA ALA A 9 -4.66 11.00 11.68
C ALA A 9 -4.99 12.40 11.12
N GLY A 10 -6.13 12.96 11.51
CA GLY A 10 -6.49 14.38 11.29
C GLY A 10 -6.69 14.88 9.83
N PRO A 11 -7.47 15.96 9.64
CA PRO A 11 -7.74 16.54 8.30
C PRO A 11 -6.53 17.27 7.67
N ASP A 12 -5.47 17.50 8.44
CA ASP A 12 -4.29 18.28 8.03
C ASP A 12 -3.04 17.43 7.77
N GLU A 13 -3.11 16.10 7.89
CA GLU A 13 -1.96 15.23 7.69
C GLU A 13 -1.84 14.70 6.25
N LEU A 14 -0.66 14.87 5.67
CA LEU A 14 -0.32 14.41 4.34
C LEU A 14 0.21 12.97 4.40
N ASN A 15 -0.39 12.07 3.62
CA ASN A 15 -0.03 10.65 3.53
C ASN A 15 0.32 10.27 2.09
N ILE A 16 1.05 9.17 1.94
CA ILE A 16 1.22 8.52 0.63
C ILE A 16 0.03 7.59 0.44
N VAL A 17 -0.70 7.79 -0.64
CA VAL A 17 -1.90 7.02 -0.96
C VAL A 17 -1.69 6.22 -2.24
N LEU A 18 -2.11 4.96 -2.23
CA LEU A 18 -2.11 4.07 -3.36
C LEU A 18 -3.53 3.55 -3.60
N GLY A 19 -4.18 4.04 -4.65
CA GLY A 19 -5.48 3.52 -5.09
C GLY A 19 -5.30 2.22 -5.88
N LEU A 20 -6.05 1.18 -5.51
CA LEU A 20 -6.05 -0.13 -6.16
C LEU A 20 -7.41 -0.45 -6.77
N ASP A 21 -7.45 -0.61 -8.08
CA ASP A 21 -8.65 -1.01 -8.79
C ASP A 21 -8.83 -2.53 -8.71
N THR A 22 -9.86 -2.96 -7.97
CA THR A 22 -10.27 -4.37 -7.84
C THR A 22 -10.64 -5.02 -9.19
N ARG A 23 -10.91 -4.22 -10.23
CA ARG A 23 -11.19 -4.67 -11.61
C ARG A 23 -10.03 -4.39 -12.57
N GLY A 24 -8.92 -3.87 -12.05
CA GLY A 24 -7.78 -3.39 -12.81
C GLY A 24 -6.88 -4.49 -13.36
N GLY A 25 -5.58 -4.21 -13.38
CA GLY A 25 -4.56 -5.13 -13.88
C GLY A 25 -4.43 -6.42 -13.05
N PRO A 26 -3.71 -7.43 -13.56
CA PRO A 26 -3.40 -8.64 -12.78
C PRO A 26 -2.60 -8.34 -11.50
N ASP A 27 -1.74 -7.34 -11.53
CA ASP A 27 -0.98 -6.80 -10.39
C ASP A 27 -1.88 -6.17 -9.33
N GLU A 28 -2.83 -5.33 -9.75
CA GLU A 28 -3.80 -4.70 -8.84
C GLU A 28 -4.74 -5.72 -8.20
N ARG A 29 -5.20 -6.72 -8.97
CA ARG A 29 -6.02 -7.81 -8.42
C ARG A 29 -5.26 -8.65 -7.42
N VAL A 30 -4.01 -9.04 -7.69
CA VAL A 30 -3.19 -9.78 -6.72
C VAL A 30 -2.96 -8.94 -5.46
N ALA A 31 -2.70 -7.64 -5.59
CA ALA A 31 -2.59 -6.77 -4.43
C ALA A 31 -3.88 -6.72 -3.60
N CYS A 32 -5.05 -6.64 -4.25
CA CYS A 32 -6.36 -6.69 -3.57
C CYS A 32 -6.64 -8.06 -2.94
N ASP A 33 -6.27 -9.17 -3.58
CA ASP A 33 -6.44 -10.51 -2.99
C ASP A 33 -5.59 -10.64 -1.71
N LEU A 34 -4.36 -10.10 -1.73
CA LEU A 34 -3.48 -10.08 -0.56
C LEU A 34 -3.99 -9.16 0.57
N PHE A 35 -4.89 -8.22 0.28
CA PHE A 35 -5.54 -7.38 1.29
C PHE A 35 -6.54 -8.15 2.16
N GLY A 36 -7.12 -9.23 1.64
CA GLY A 36 -8.06 -10.08 2.38
C GLY A 36 -7.48 -10.78 3.61
N TYR A 37 -6.15 -10.71 3.82
CA TYR A 37 -5.45 -11.24 5.00
C TYR A 37 -5.22 -10.20 6.10
N GLY A 38 -5.64 -8.95 5.88
CA GLY A 38 -5.56 -7.92 6.90
C GLY A 38 -6.44 -8.28 8.09
N HIS A 39 -5.94 -8.06 9.29
CA HIS A 39 -6.78 -8.09 10.48
C HIS A 39 -7.56 -6.78 10.55
N GLU A 40 -8.88 -6.89 10.67
CA GLU A 40 -9.74 -5.73 10.94
C GLU A 40 -9.33 -5.12 12.29
N GLY A 41 -8.96 -3.84 12.28
CA GLY A 41 -8.68 -3.06 13.48
C GLY A 41 -9.84 -2.09 13.77
N GLU A 42 -9.60 -0.78 13.62
CA GLU A 42 -10.69 0.21 13.68
C GLU A 42 -11.72 -0.01 12.55
N GLU A 43 -12.95 0.50 12.73
CA GLU A 43 -14.06 0.30 11.78
C GLU A 43 -13.66 0.73 10.35
N GLY A 44 -13.53 -0.25 9.45
CA GLY A 44 -13.14 -0.05 8.04
C GLY A 44 -11.63 0.03 7.75
N VAL A 45 -10.77 -0.19 8.75
CA VAL A 45 -9.30 -0.20 8.61
C VAL A 45 -8.74 -1.60 8.84
N PHE A 46 -7.95 -2.08 7.88
CA PHE A 46 -7.29 -3.39 7.97
C PHE A 46 -5.78 -3.21 8.15
N TYR A 47 -5.22 -3.92 9.13
CA TYR A 47 -3.77 -3.98 9.36
C TYR A 47 -3.23 -5.31 8.82
N LEU A 48 -2.31 -5.23 7.88
CA LEU A 48 -1.53 -6.40 7.45
C LEU A 48 -0.27 -6.50 8.30
N LEU A 49 0.11 -7.72 8.67
CA LEU A 49 1.42 -7.93 9.27
C LEU A 49 2.50 -7.56 8.22
N PRO A 50 3.61 -6.92 8.62
CA PRO A 50 4.68 -6.50 7.71
C PRO A 50 5.29 -7.63 6.85
N ASP A 51 5.05 -8.87 7.27
CA ASP A 51 5.52 -10.08 6.60
C ASP A 51 4.61 -10.58 5.47
N ASP A 52 3.38 -10.06 5.41
CA ASP A 52 2.33 -10.49 4.47
C ASP A 52 2.28 -9.60 3.24
N LEU A 53 2.25 -8.30 3.47
CA LEU A 53 2.34 -7.32 2.41
C LEU A 53 2.95 -6.05 2.99
N ARG A 54 3.87 -5.47 2.25
CA ARG A 54 4.66 -4.32 2.66
C ARG A 54 4.72 -3.33 1.50
N ALA A 55 4.75 -2.04 1.81
CA ALA A 55 5.12 -1.04 0.82
C ALA A 55 6.63 -0.75 0.90
N THR A 56 7.24 -0.34 -0.20
CA THR A 56 8.59 0.26 -0.21
C THR A 56 8.46 1.57 -0.96
N VAL A 57 8.92 2.65 -0.35
CA VAL A 57 8.82 3.99 -0.95
C VAL A 57 10.19 4.43 -1.39
N GLU A 58 10.34 4.64 -2.69
CA GLU A 58 11.62 4.99 -3.30
C GLU A 58 11.54 6.42 -3.85
N LEU A 59 12.56 7.22 -3.59
CA LEU A 59 12.69 8.56 -4.15
C LEU A 59 13.91 8.63 -5.06
N THR A 60 13.68 8.78 -6.37
CA THR A 60 14.75 8.93 -7.37
C THR A 60 14.62 10.29 -8.05
N GLY A 61 15.37 11.28 -7.56
CA GLY A 61 15.22 12.67 -8.02
C GLY A 61 13.81 13.19 -7.69
N SER A 62 13.02 13.51 -8.72
CA SER A 62 11.63 13.96 -8.58
C SER A 62 10.60 12.84 -8.70
N ARG A 63 11.04 11.57 -8.77
CA ARG A 63 10.15 10.42 -8.91
C ARG A 63 9.91 9.76 -7.57
N LEU A 64 8.65 9.70 -7.13
CA LEU A 64 8.24 8.86 -6.01
C LEU A 64 7.68 7.54 -6.54
N GLY A 65 8.41 6.46 -6.27
CA GLY A 65 7.99 5.09 -6.51
C GLY A 65 7.38 4.47 -5.24
N VAL A 66 6.29 3.73 -5.40
CA VAL A 66 5.72 2.87 -4.36
C VAL A 66 5.68 1.46 -4.90
N ARG A 67 6.34 0.54 -4.20
CA ARG A 67 6.38 -0.88 -4.50
C ARG A 67 5.63 -1.66 -3.43
N LEU A 68 4.65 -2.46 -3.81
CA LEU A 68 4.07 -3.46 -2.92
C LEU A 68 4.85 -4.75 -3.05
N VAL A 69 5.33 -5.28 -1.94
CA VAL A 69 6.16 -6.48 -1.87
C VAL A 69 5.59 -7.47 -0.87
N THR A 70 5.68 -8.75 -1.21
CA THR A 70 5.24 -9.86 -0.35
C THR A 70 6.30 -10.96 -0.32
N ARG A 71 6.17 -11.92 0.60
CA ARG A 71 7.03 -13.11 0.60
C ARG A 71 6.55 -14.14 -0.43
N PRO A 72 7.44 -14.89 -1.09
CA PRO A 72 7.05 -15.97 -1.99
C PRO A 72 6.11 -17.01 -1.35
N GLN A 73 6.28 -17.24 -0.04
CA GLN A 73 5.42 -18.15 0.72
C GLN A 73 3.97 -17.68 0.75
N ARG A 74 3.73 -16.38 0.94
CA ARG A 74 2.37 -15.81 0.99
C ARG A 74 1.67 -15.90 -0.36
N MET A 75 2.40 -15.74 -1.47
CA MET A 75 1.92 -16.01 -2.82
C MET A 75 1.52 -17.49 -3.02
N ALA A 76 2.30 -18.42 -2.46
CA ALA A 76 2.00 -19.85 -2.55
C ALA A 76 0.77 -20.24 -1.71
N GLU A 77 0.59 -19.65 -0.53
CA GLU A 77 -0.58 -19.85 0.32
C GLU A 77 -1.85 -19.32 -0.36
N ASN A 78 -1.80 -18.11 -0.93
CA ASN A 78 -2.92 -17.55 -1.71
C ASN A 78 -3.29 -18.44 -2.91
N LEU A 79 -2.30 -18.98 -3.61
CA LEU A 79 -2.53 -19.91 -4.71
C LEU A 79 -3.27 -21.17 -4.25
N ALA A 80 -2.95 -21.68 -3.06
CA ALA A 80 -3.62 -22.85 -2.50
C ALA A 80 -5.08 -22.56 -2.10
N GLU A 81 -5.36 -21.34 -1.64
CA GLU A 81 -6.69 -20.93 -1.16
C GLU A 81 -7.63 -20.48 -2.28
N HIS A 82 -7.16 -19.63 -3.19
CA HIS A 82 -7.96 -19.01 -4.26
C HIS A 82 -7.85 -19.73 -5.61
N GLY A 83 -6.94 -20.71 -5.73
CA GLY A 83 -6.86 -21.60 -6.88
C GLY A 83 -6.58 -20.90 -8.21
N VAL A 84 -7.32 -21.29 -9.25
CA VAL A 84 -7.01 -20.96 -10.65
C VAL A 84 -7.16 -19.47 -10.98
N GLU A 85 -8.03 -18.74 -10.27
CA GLU A 85 -8.25 -17.31 -10.52
C GLU A 85 -7.07 -16.47 -10.04
N PHE A 86 -6.59 -16.72 -8.82
CA PHE A 86 -5.37 -16.12 -8.31
C PHE A 86 -4.16 -16.53 -9.15
N GLN A 87 -4.06 -17.81 -9.53
CA GLN A 87 -2.98 -18.29 -10.41
C GLN A 87 -2.89 -17.50 -11.71
N ARG A 88 -4.03 -17.19 -12.33
CA ARG A 88 -4.08 -16.44 -13.60
C ARG A 88 -3.60 -15.01 -13.42
N SER A 89 -3.95 -14.36 -12.32
CA SER A 89 -3.48 -13.00 -12.04
C SER A 89 -1.99 -13.01 -11.67
N ALA A 90 -1.57 -13.87 -10.74
CA ALA A 90 -0.19 -14.00 -10.27
C ALA A 90 0.81 -14.39 -11.37
N ALA A 91 0.41 -15.20 -12.35
CA ALA A 91 1.29 -15.60 -13.46
C ALA A 91 1.76 -14.41 -14.33
N ASN A 92 1.05 -13.28 -14.27
CA ASN A 92 1.37 -12.08 -15.04
C ASN A 92 2.02 -10.98 -14.18
N VAL A 93 2.22 -11.23 -12.89
CA VAL A 93 2.94 -10.31 -12.00
C VAL A 93 4.44 -10.49 -12.25
N ALA A 94 5.14 -9.36 -12.41
CA ALA A 94 6.59 -9.37 -12.53
C ALA A 94 7.18 -9.82 -11.19
N ASN A 95 7.57 -11.09 -11.10
CA ASN A 95 8.23 -11.67 -9.93
C ASN A 95 9.69 -11.18 -9.85
N GLU A 96 9.88 -9.87 -9.78
CA GLU A 96 11.17 -9.28 -9.47
C GLU A 96 11.42 -9.51 -7.98
N THR A 97 12.43 -10.34 -7.71
CA THR A 97 12.90 -10.58 -6.35
C THR A 97 13.78 -9.41 -5.93
N ILE A 98 13.39 -8.73 -4.86
CA ILE A 98 14.21 -7.68 -4.24
C ILE A 98 15.13 -8.27 -3.16
N ASP A 99 16.10 -7.49 -2.71
CA ASP A 99 17.01 -7.87 -1.63
C ASP A 99 16.22 -8.33 -0.39
N GLY A 100 16.50 -9.55 0.08
CA GLY A 100 15.72 -10.22 1.13
C GLY A 100 14.74 -11.28 0.64
N GLY A 101 14.65 -11.53 -0.68
CA GLY A 101 13.88 -12.65 -1.23
C GLY A 101 12.38 -12.39 -1.36
N GLN A 102 11.95 -11.14 -1.16
CA GLN A 102 10.56 -10.70 -1.36
C GLN A 102 10.27 -10.52 -2.85
N VAL A 103 8.99 -10.63 -3.22
CA VAL A 103 8.49 -10.53 -4.58
C VAL A 103 7.72 -9.23 -4.73
N THR A 104 7.99 -8.48 -5.80
CA THR A 104 7.18 -7.32 -6.17
C THR A 104 5.82 -7.77 -6.68
N VAL A 105 4.75 -7.26 -6.07
CA VAL A 105 3.36 -7.45 -6.50
C VAL A 105 2.95 -6.33 -7.46
N LEU A 106 3.30 -5.10 -7.09
CA LEU A 106 2.87 -3.89 -7.77
C LEU A 106 3.99 -2.85 -7.68
N TYR A 107 4.31 -2.18 -8.78
CA TYR A 107 5.14 -0.99 -8.76
C TYR A 107 4.40 0.13 -9.49
N ARG A 108 4.39 1.32 -8.87
CA ARG A 108 3.84 2.53 -9.45
C ARG A 108 4.74 3.70 -9.11
N GLU A 109 4.81 4.67 -10.02
CA GLU A 109 5.68 5.84 -9.90
C GLU A 109 4.94 7.09 -10.37
N ILE A 110 5.17 8.22 -9.71
CA ILE A 110 4.77 9.54 -10.19
C ILE A 110 5.88 10.58 -10.06
N ASP A 111 5.75 11.65 -10.84
CA ASP A 111 6.48 12.89 -10.60
C ASP A 111 5.89 13.63 -9.40
N ILE A 112 6.77 14.13 -8.54
CA ILE A 112 6.43 14.98 -7.40
C ILE A 112 7.27 16.27 -7.40
N ASP A 113 6.74 17.29 -6.74
CA ASP A 113 7.51 18.48 -6.35
C ASP A 113 8.18 18.20 -4.99
N VAL A 114 9.45 17.82 -5.03
CA VAL A 114 10.21 17.44 -3.83
C VAL A 114 10.35 18.61 -2.87
N ASP A 115 10.54 19.82 -3.37
CA ASP A 115 10.73 21.01 -2.53
C ASP A 115 9.44 21.38 -1.81
N ALA A 116 8.29 21.28 -2.50
CA ALA A 116 6.98 21.47 -1.87
C ALA A 116 6.70 20.40 -0.79
N LEU A 117 7.10 19.15 -1.03
CA LEU A 117 6.87 18.04 -0.11
C LEU A 117 7.89 17.98 1.04
N ALA A 118 9.06 18.60 0.92
CA ALA A 118 10.05 18.70 1.98
C ALA A 118 9.55 19.50 3.19
N ALA A 119 8.52 20.34 3.02
CA ALA A 119 7.85 21.05 4.10
C ALA A 119 7.04 20.15 5.05
N TYR A 120 6.90 18.85 4.73
CA TYR A 120 6.17 17.85 5.52
C TYR A 120 7.16 16.82 6.09
N PRO A 121 7.72 17.08 7.29
CA PRO A 121 8.64 16.15 7.93
C PRO A 121 8.01 14.77 8.10
N GLY A 122 8.73 13.75 7.67
CA GLY A 122 8.22 12.38 7.75
C GLY A 122 7.24 11.98 6.65
N LEU A 123 7.09 12.77 5.56
CA LEU A 123 6.41 12.33 4.32
C LEU A 123 7.30 11.60 3.30
N LEU A 124 8.46 12.19 2.93
CA LEU A 124 9.43 11.57 1.99
C LEU A 124 10.55 10.75 2.68
N PRO A 125 11.03 9.62 2.10
CA PRO A 125 12.05 8.75 2.69
C PRO A 125 13.25 9.52 3.27
N GLY A 126 13.69 9.14 4.49
CA GLY A 126 14.75 9.85 5.21
C GLY A 126 14.76 9.60 6.72
N PRO A 127 15.76 10.13 7.45
CA PRO A 127 15.98 9.87 8.88
C PRO A 127 14.83 10.33 9.77
N ASP A 128 14.04 11.31 9.33
CA ASP A 128 12.90 11.86 10.07
C ASP A 128 11.59 11.10 9.77
N HIS A 129 11.67 9.81 9.42
CA HIS A 129 10.46 9.04 9.14
C HIS A 129 9.58 8.85 10.37
N ARG A 130 8.26 8.92 10.16
CA ARG A 130 7.29 8.52 11.15
C ARG A 130 7.13 7.00 11.10
N PRO A 131 7.31 6.28 12.22
CA PRO A 131 7.09 4.84 12.25
C PRO A 131 5.63 4.52 11.91
N ALA A 132 5.41 3.41 11.20
CA ALA A 132 4.11 2.78 11.11
C ALA A 132 3.70 2.33 12.52
N MET A 133 2.42 2.48 12.84
CA MET A 133 1.88 2.17 14.16
C MET A 133 0.93 0.97 14.06
N THR A 134 0.97 0.08 15.05
CA THR A 134 -0.05 -0.95 15.26
C THR A 134 -1.32 -0.31 15.82
N GLU A 135 -2.41 -1.09 15.86
CA GLU A 135 -3.67 -0.69 16.51
C GLU A 135 -3.46 -0.29 17.98
N ASP A 136 -2.56 -0.98 18.69
CA ASP A 136 -2.21 -0.69 20.09
C ASP A 136 -1.30 0.55 20.25
N GLY A 137 -0.98 1.24 19.16
CA GLY A 137 -0.09 2.40 19.17
C GLY A 137 1.38 2.03 19.37
N GLU A 138 1.78 0.79 19.06
CA GLU A 138 3.17 0.37 19.07
C GLU A 138 3.82 0.58 17.70
N VAL A 139 5.14 0.76 17.68
CA VAL A 139 5.87 0.91 16.41
C VAL A 139 5.89 -0.43 15.67
N ALA A 140 5.20 -0.49 14.54
CA ALA A 140 5.25 -1.58 13.58
C ALA A 140 6.59 -1.52 12.83
N GLY A 141 7.68 -1.90 13.49
CA GLY A 141 9.04 -1.85 12.95
C GLY A 141 9.65 -0.45 12.95
N GLY A 142 10.80 -0.28 13.62
CA GLY A 142 11.43 1.02 13.88
C GLY A 142 11.96 1.80 12.67
N GLY A 143 11.66 1.34 11.45
CA GLY A 143 12.07 1.91 10.17
C GLY A 143 10.91 2.32 9.25
N LEU A 144 9.67 1.90 9.56
CA LEU A 144 8.62 1.82 8.55
C LEU A 144 7.78 3.10 8.45
N ARG A 145 7.35 3.56 7.26
CA ARG A 145 6.30 4.60 7.11
C ARG A 145 4.96 4.04 6.69
N PRO A 146 3.82 4.59 7.15
CA PRO A 146 2.52 4.18 6.66
C PRO A 146 2.30 4.62 5.21
N VAL A 147 1.99 3.66 4.34
CA VAL A 147 1.36 3.89 3.03
C VAL A 147 -0.09 3.45 3.14
N LEU A 148 -1.01 4.35 2.78
CA LEU A 148 -2.44 4.07 2.79
C LEU A 148 -2.84 3.50 1.44
N CYS A 149 -3.31 2.26 1.45
CA CYS A 149 -3.89 1.66 0.27
C CYS A 149 -5.42 1.70 0.34
N LEU A 150 -6.04 2.16 -0.74
CA LEU A 150 -7.49 2.27 -0.89
C LEU A 150 -7.93 1.38 -2.04
N ASP A 151 -8.66 0.30 -1.75
CA ASP A 151 -9.27 -0.50 -2.80
C ASP A 151 -10.61 0.12 -3.25
N HIS A 152 -10.88 0.00 -4.54
CA HIS A 152 -12.09 0.54 -5.15
C HIS A 152 -12.44 -0.23 -6.43
N ALA A 153 -13.67 -0.04 -6.93
CA ALA A 153 -14.13 -0.72 -8.14
C ALA A 153 -14.10 0.21 -9.37
N GLY A 154 -13.27 -0.14 -10.37
CA GLY A 154 -13.10 0.64 -11.60
C GLY A 154 -12.23 1.88 -11.39
N PRO A 155 -11.81 2.59 -12.44
CA PRO A 155 -10.91 3.73 -12.31
C PRO A 155 -11.52 4.86 -11.46
N ALA A 156 -10.73 5.46 -10.57
CA ALA A 156 -11.17 6.53 -9.70
C ALA A 156 -10.13 7.65 -9.57
N THR A 157 -10.63 8.87 -9.40
CA THR A 157 -9.88 10.03 -8.93
C THR A 157 -9.71 9.97 -7.41
N LEU A 158 -8.73 10.70 -6.87
CA LEU A 158 -8.54 10.75 -5.43
C LEU A 158 -9.80 11.18 -4.64
N PRO A 159 -10.56 12.24 -5.04
CA PRO A 159 -11.81 12.57 -4.36
C PRO A 159 -12.80 11.40 -4.37
N GLU A 160 -12.91 10.66 -5.48
CA GLU A 160 -13.78 9.49 -5.57
C GLU A 160 -13.31 8.34 -4.65
N LEU A 161 -12.00 8.11 -4.53
CA LEU A 161 -11.44 7.14 -3.58
C LEU A 161 -11.78 7.51 -2.13
N LEU A 162 -11.62 8.80 -1.81
CA LEU A 162 -11.92 9.34 -0.50
C LEU A 162 -13.40 9.21 -0.12
N ASP A 163 -14.28 9.51 -1.08
CA ASP A 163 -15.71 9.41 -0.88
C ASP A 163 -16.15 7.94 -0.78
N SER A 164 -15.53 7.04 -1.57
CA SER A 164 -15.73 5.59 -1.46
C SER A 164 -15.37 5.07 -0.07
N TYR A 165 -14.21 5.47 0.47
CA TYR A 165 -13.82 5.12 1.85
C TYR A 165 -14.82 5.64 2.88
N ARG A 166 -15.20 6.93 2.81
CA ARG A 166 -16.16 7.55 3.74
C ARG A 166 -17.54 6.90 3.67
N ALA A 167 -17.92 6.38 2.51
CA ALA A 167 -19.17 5.66 2.30
C ALA A 167 -19.13 4.20 2.76
N GLY A 168 -17.95 3.68 3.19
CA GLY A 168 -17.74 2.27 3.52
C GLY A 168 -17.73 1.35 2.29
N GLU A 169 -17.56 1.92 1.10
CA GLU A 169 -17.52 1.21 -0.18
C GLU A 169 -16.08 0.84 -0.61
N GLY A 170 -15.07 1.36 0.11
CA GLY A 170 -13.66 0.99 -0.02
C GLY A 170 -13.00 0.79 1.33
N SER A 171 -11.96 -0.03 1.36
CA SER A 171 -11.18 -0.37 2.55
C SER A 171 -9.90 0.44 2.60
N VAL A 172 -9.44 0.80 3.79
CA VAL A 172 -8.09 1.37 3.99
C VAL A 172 -7.19 0.33 4.61
N ILE A 173 -6.03 0.12 4.00
CA ILE A 173 -4.96 -0.68 4.57
C ILE A 173 -3.74 0.19 4.85
N VAL A 174 -3.22 0.09 6.07
CA VAL A 174 -1.98 0.76 6.46
C VAL A 174 -0.82 -0.22 6.32
N LEU A 175 0.07 0.04 5.36
CA LEU A 175 1.28 -0.76 5.16
C LEU A 175 2.49 -0.03 5.72
N GLY A 176 3.33 -0.71 6.49
CA GLY A 176 4.65 -0.19 6.83
C GLY A 176 5.57 -0.15 5.61
N ALA A 177 6.38 0.89 5.46
CA ALA A 177 7.30 1.07 4.34
C ALA A 177 8.76 1.28 4.75
N ASP A 178 9.69 0.45 4.24
CA ASP A 178 11.15 0.72 4.38
C ASP A 178 11.53 2.04 3.71
#